data_AF-A0A951GJJ7-F1
#
_entry.id   AF-A0A951GJJ7-F1
#
_cell.length_a   1.000
_cell.length_b   1.000
_cell.length_c   1.000
_cell.angle_alpha   90.00
_cell.angle_beta   90.00
_cell.angle_gamma   90.00
#
_symmetry.space_group_name_H-M   'P 1'
#
loop_
_entity.id
_entity.type
_entity.pdbx_description
1 polymer ?
#
loop_
_entity_poly.entity_id
_entity_poly.type
_entity_poly.pdbx_seq_one_letter_code
_entity_poly.pdbx_strand_id
1 'polypeptide(L)'
;MAKTALNQLQEQLDAIRREAYEAGYAAAMQAIRDLTARSAPGGAMGGATGGATASPRPQRRGRRAATTPAETPSQPARQRQPRGTGRTSNRAASQTATRGAGRSGGRPQRGNNARMIEEILQASAPRSLRPAEIRTALQREKGVAMAFTSIRHALGQLEARKSVEQMADSKTWRYSGSEGAQG
;
A
#
# COMPACT_ATOMS: atom_id res chain seq x y z
N MET A 1 -49.93 -16.39 1.94
CA MET A 1 -48.80 -16.77 1.05
C MET A 1 -47.52 -15.98 1.33
N ALA A 2 -47.56 -14.67 1.62
CA ALA A 2 -46.33 -13.87 1.85
C ALA A 2 -45.48 -14.28 3.07
N LYS A 3 -46.07 -14.75 4.17
CA LYS A 3 -45.33 -15.22 5.36
C LYS A 3 -44.47 -16.46 5.08
N THR A 4 -44.94 -17.36 4.22
CA THR A 4 -44.21 -18.59 3.87
C THR A 4 -42.96 -18.28 3.05
N ALA A 5 -43.05 -17.32 2.12
CA ALA A 5 -41.90 -16.89 1.31
C ALA A 5 -40.81 -16.20 2.15
N LEU A 6 -41.21 -15.40 3.16
CA LEU A 6 -40.25 -14.78 4.08
C LEU A 6 -39.50 -15.81 4.93
N ASN A 7 -40.19 -16.84 5.44
CA ASN A 7 -39.55 -17.91 6.20
C ASN A 7 -38.56 -18.71 5.33
N GLN A 8 -38.93 -19.03 4.08
CA GLN A 8 -38.03 -19.73 3.15
C GLN A 8 -36.78 -18.91 2.82
N LEU A 9 -36.91 -17.60 2.63
CA LEU A 9 -35.76 -16.74 2.38
C LEU A 9 -34.84 -16.64 3.60
N GLN A 10 -35.40 -16.65 4.80
CA GLN A 10 -34.61 -16.65 6.03
C GLN A 10 -33.83 -17.97 6.22
N GLU A 11 -34.47 -19.11 5.94
CA GLU A 11 -33.80 -20.43 5.93
C GLU A 11 -32.65 -20.49 4.92
N GLN A 12 -32.84 -19.93 3.72
CA GLN A 12 -31.79 -19.85 2.70
C GLN A 12 -30.61 -18.97 3.15
N LEU A 13 -30.88 -17.82 3.79
CA LEU A 13 -29.82 -16.96 4.31
C LEU A 13 -29.01 -17.64 5.42
N ASP A 14 -29.68 -18.39 6.31
CA ASP A 14 -28.99 -19.09 7.40
C ASP A 14 -28.18 -20.29 6.88
N ALA A 15 -28.65 -20.98 5.83
CA ALA A 15 -27.89 -22.01 5.15
C ALA A 15 -26.60 -21.45 4.53
N ILE A 16 -26.69 -20.34 3.78
CA ILE A 16 -25.52 -19.68 3.16
C ILE A 16 -24.52 -19.21 4.22
N ARG A 17 -25.02 -18.65 5.33
CA ARG A 17 -24.16 -18.21 6.44
C ARG A 17 -23.40 -19.37 7.08
N ARG A 18 -24.08 -20.50 7.29
CA ARG A 18 -23.45 -21.70 7.87
C ARG A 18 -22.37 -22.26 6.95
N GLU A 19 -22.65 -22.37 5.65
CA GLU A 19 -21.68 -22.86 4.66
C GLU A 19 -20.44 -21.94 4.59
N ALA A 20 -20.65 -20.62 4.54
CA ALA A 20 -19.55 -19.66 4.55
C ALA A 20 -18.72 -19.73 5.84
N TYR A 21 -19.38 -19.95 6.99
CA TYR A 21 -18.69 -20.12 8.27
C TYR A 21 -17.86 -21.41 8.31
N GLU A 22 -18.41 -22.53 7.84
CA GLU A 22 -17.70 -23.81 7.79
C GLU A 22 -16.46 -23.74 6.87
N ALA A 23 -16.62 -23.17 5.67
CA ALA A 23 -15.50 -22.97 4.75
C ALA A 23 -14.42 -22.05 5.35
N GLY A 24 -14.83 -20.94 5.99
CA GLY A 24 -13.91 -20.02 6.66
C GLY A 24 -13.19 -20.66 7.85
N TYR A 25 -13.89 -21.45 8.66
CA TYR A 25 -13.32 -22.17 9.79
C TYR A 25 -12.32 -23.23 9.34
N ALA A 26 -12.65 -24.01 8.31
CA ALA A 26 -11.72 -25.00 7.73
C ALA A 26 -10.45 -24.34 7.20
N ALA A 27 -10.58 -23.24 6.44
CA ALA A 27 -9.43 -22.49 5.93
C ALA A 27 -8.56 -21.91 7.07
N ALA A 28 -9.18 -21.40 8.15
CA ALA A 28 -8.46 -20.90 9.31
C ALA A 28 -7.72 -22.01 10.05
N MET A 29 -8.37 -23.16 10.29
CA MET A 29 -7.73 -24.32 10.93
C MET A 29 -6.57 -24.87 10.09
N GLN A 30 -6.69 -24.83 8.75
CA GLN A 30 -5.60 -25.22 7.85
C GLN A 30 -4.43 -24.23 7.90
N ALA A 31 -4.69 -22.92 7.92
CA ALA A 31 -3.64 -21.92 8.09
C ALA A 31 -2.89 -22.05 9.44
N ILE A 32 -3.60 -22.40 10.52
CA ILE A 32 -2.99 -22.70 11.82
C ILE A 32 -2.12 -23.96 11.72
N ARG A 33 -2.60 -25.02 11.05
CA ARG A 33 -1.82 -26.23 10.81
C ARG A 33 -0.56 -25.95 9.99
N ASP A 34 -0.65 -25.15 8.93
CA ASP A 34 0.50 -24.80 8.10
C ASP A 34 1.53 -23.95 8.88
N LEU A 35 1.06 -23.03 9.72
CA LEU A 35 1.92 -22.21 10.57
C LEU A 35 2.66 -23.06 11.62
N THR A 36 1.96 -24.01 12.23
CA THR A 36 2.54 -24.92 13.24
C THR A 36 3.47 -25.95 12.61
N ALA A 37 3.11 -26.51 11.44
CA ALA A 37 3.98 -27.40 10.66
C ALA A 37 5.26 -26.69 10.19
N ARG A 38 5.16 -25.41 9.78
CA ARG A 38 6.32 -24.57 9.44
C ARG A 38 7.15 -24.17 10.66
N SER A 39 6.55 -24.21 11.85
CA SER A 39 7.22 -23.91 13.12
C SER A 39 7.79 -25.16 13.81
N ALA A 40 7.67 -26.35 13.20
CA ALA A 40 8.43 -27.52 13.63
C ALA A 40 9.92 -27.27 13.32
N PRO A 41 10.76 -26.99 14.33
CA PRO A 41 12.17 -26.73 14.12
C PRO A 41 12.89 -28.04 13.84
N GLY A 42 14.01 -27.94 13.12
CA GLY A 42 15.03 -28.97 13.10
C GLY A 42 15.33 -29.44 14.53
N GLY A 43 14.86 -30.64 14.82
CA GLY A 43 14.98 -31.34 16.09
C GLY A 43 14.96 -32.84 15.85
N ALA A 44 15.65 -33.29 14.81
CA ALA A 44 16.06 -34.68 14.68
C ALA A 44 17.60 -34.66 14.63
N MET A 45 18.21 -34.96 15.79
CA MET A 45 19.56 -35.48 15.83
C MET A 45 19.63 -36.72 14.95
N GLY A 46 20.63 -36.79 14.07
CA GLY A 46 21.01 -38.02 13.40
C GLY A 46 21.67 -37.79 12.05
N GLY A 47 23.00 -37.89 12.01
CA GLY A 47 23.73 -38.21 10.78
C GLY A 47 24.69 -37.12 10.30
N ALA A 48 25.89 -37.10 10.88
CA ALA A 48 27.07 -36.57 10.23
C ALA A 48 27.45 -37.43 9.01
N THR A 49 27.64 -36.79 7.85
CA THR A 49 28.45 -37.16 6.65
C THR A 49 27.86 -36.33 5.49
N GLY A 50 28.54 -35.54 4.66
CA GLY A 50 29.93 -35.28 4.34
C GLY A 50 29.94 -34.47 3.03
N GLY A 51 31.07 -33.85 2.68
CA GLY A 51 31.30 -33.20 1.36
C GLY A 51 30.99 -31.69 1.36
N ALA A 52 31.92 -30.78 1.64
CA ALA A 52 33.19 -30.50 0.97
C ALA A 52 33.04 -30.24 -0.54
N THR A 53 32.85 -28.98 -0.92
CA THR A 53 33.61 -28.32 -2.01
C THR A 53 33.59 -26.82 -1.80
N ALA A 54 34.74 -26.31 -1.35
CA ALA A 54 35.11 -24.91 -1.38
C ALA A 54 35.50 -24.48 -2.80
N SER A 55 35.29 -23.21 -3.14
CA SER A 55 36.17 -22.47 -4.06
C SER A 55 35.92 -20.96 -4.00
N PRO A 56 36.95 -20.13 -4.33
CA PRO A 56 37.35 -19.06 -3.45
C PRO A 56 37.23 -17.64 -4.04
N ARG A 57 37.26 -16.67 -3.13
CA ARG A 57 37.26 -15.23 -3.35
C ARG A 57 38.65 -14.78 -3.82
N PRO A 58 38.83 -14.10 -4.97
CA PRO A 58 40.14 -13.60 -5.38
C PRO A 58 40.52 -12.32 -4.63
N GLN A 59 41.59 -12.46 -3.88
CA GLN A 59 42.33 -11.48 -3.10
C GLN A 59 43.27 -10.74 -4.05
N ARG A 60 43.06 -9.44 -4.29
CA ARG A 60 44.05 -8.60 -5.00
C ARG A 60 44.77 -7.67 -4.04
N ARG A 61 46.01 -8.06 -3.76
CA ARG A 61 47.09 -7.28 -3.14
C ARG A 61 47.29 -5.93 -3.84
N GLY A 62 47.46 -4.89 -3.04
CA GLY A 62 48.13 -3.64 -3.39
C GLY A 62 48.70 -3.03 -2.11
N ARG A 63 49.99 -3.29 -1.85
CA ARG A 63 50.73 -2.87 -0.65
C ARG A 63 51.07 -1.37 -0.72
N ARG A 64 50.90 -0.70 0.43
CA ARG A 64 51.82 0.24 1.14
C ARG A 64 52.89 0.99 0.31
N ALA A 65 52.98 2.31 0.53
CA ALA A 65 54.07 2.93 1.31
C ALA A 65 53.77 4.40 1.60
N ALA A 66 54.10 4.81 2.82
CA ALA A 66 54.02 6.17 3.33
C ALA A 66 55.38 6.87 3.22
N THR A 67 55.38 8.18 2.96
CA THR A 67 56.47 9.12 3.29
C THR A 67 55.86 10.52 3.47
N THR A 68 55.92 11.03 4.70
CA THR A 68 55.83 12.45 5.12
C THR A 68 57.27 12.97 5.38
N PRO A 69 57.56 14.22 5.85
CA PRO A 69 56.87 15.55 5.86
C PRO A 69 57.82 16.75 5.47
N ALA A 70 57.30 18.00 5.44
CA ALA A 70 57.91 19.29 5.93
C ALA A 70 57.28 20.52 5.21
N GLU A 71 56.45 21.34 5.87
CA GLU A 71 56.72 22.71 6.42
C GLU A 71 56.89 23.81 5.33
N THR A 72 56.25 24.98 5.33
CA THR A 72 55.87 25.97 6.39
C THR A 72 54.69 26.88 5.92
N PRO A 73 54.18 27.86 6.73
CA PRO A 73 52.78 28.31 6.72
C PRO A 73 52.54 29.70 6.10
N SER A 74 51.27 30.05 5.79
CA SER A 74 50.77 31.44 5.82
C SER A 74 49.23 31.54 5.69
N GLN A 75 48.62 31.99 6.79
CA GLN A 75 47.48 32.91 6.93
C GLN A 75 46.00 32.46 6.83
N PRO A 76 45.10 33.10 7.61
CA PRO A 76 43.73 32.67 7.83
C PRO A 76 42.71 33.55 7.08
N ALA A 77 41.65 32.94 6.53
CA ALA A 77 40.48 33.69 6.10
C ALA A 77 39.18 32.88 6.28
N ARG A 78 38.18 33.60 6.75
CA ARG A 78 36.86 33.19 7.21
C ARG A 78 35.95 32.68 6.08
N GLN A 79 34.82 32.10 6.49
CA GLN A 79 33.57 31.93 5.71
C GLN A 79 33.61 30.75 4.72
N ARG A 80 32.63 29.86 4.60
CA ARG A 80 31.16 30.01 4.65
C ARG A 80 30.53 28.61 4.78
N GLN A 81 29.35 28.55 5.38
CA GLN A 81 28.46 27.39 5.43
C GLN A 81 28.14 26.80 4.03
N PRO A 82 28.01 25.47 3.87
CA PRO A 82 27.48 24.90 2.64
C PRO A 82 25.93 24.87 2.66
N ARG A 83 25.33 25.69 1.80
CA ARG A 83 23.94 25.54 1.35
C ARG A 83 23.87 24.33 0.40
N GLY A 84 23.05 23.35 0.77
CA GLY A 84 22.70 22.23 -0.08
C GLY A 84 21.72 22.64 -1.19
N THR A 85 22.15 22.49 -2.43
CA THR A 85 21.29 22.46 -3.62
C THR A 85 21.65 21.21 -4.42
N GLY A 86 21.00 20.11 -4.10
CA GLY A 86 21.09 18.86 -4.86
C GLY A 86 20.19 18.95 -6.08
N ARG A 87 20.78 18.99 -7.27
CA ARG A 87 20.10 18.72 -8.54
C ARG A 87 21.04 17.97 -9.48
N THR A 88 20.89 16.65 -9.55
CA THR A 88 21.18 15.80 -10.71
C THR A 88 20.32 14.54 -10.56
N SER A 89 19.23 14.39 -11.30
CA SER A 89 19.17 13.63 -12.56
C SER A 89 20.06 12.39 -12.55
N ASN A 90 19.48 11.21 -12.35
CA ASN A 90 19.95 9.99 -12.98
C ASN A 90 18.77 9.07 -13.32
N ARG A 91 18.73 8.72 -14.60
CA ARG A 91 17.75 7.90 -15.29
C ARG A 91 18.41 6.55 -15.57
N ALA A 92 17.61 5.49 -15.49
CA ALA A 92 17.78 4.16 -16.08
C ALA A 92 18.59 3.08 -15.33
N ALA A 93 18.05 1.87 -15.49
CA ALA A 93 18.48 0.54 -15.03
C ALA A 93 18.19 0.27 -13.53
N SER A 94 17.47 -0.78 -13.11
CA SER A 94 17.29 -2.09 -13.71
C SER A 94 15.99 -2.75 -13.24
N GLN A 95 15.28 -3.37 -14.19
CA GLN A 95 14.35 -4.45 -13.90
C GLN A 95 15.15 -5.61 -13.32
N THR A 96 14.85 -6.05 -12.10
CA THR A 96 15.07 -7.43 -11.68
C THR A 96 14.01 -7.79 -10.67
N ALA A 97 13.05 -8.59 -11.12
CA ALA A 97 12.10 -9.27 -10.26
C ALA A 97 12.87 -10.30 -9.41
N THR A 98 12.80 -10.17 -8.08
CA THR A 98 13.05 -11.27 -7.15
C THR A 98 12.00 -11.26 -6.05
N ARG A 99 11.36 -12.43 -5.93
CA ARG A 99 10.29 -12.82 -5.01
C ARG A 99 10.77 -12.79 -3.55
N GLY A 100 9.84 -12.53 -2.62
CA GLY A 100 9.98 -12.84 -1.19
C GLY A 100 9.64 -11.66 -0.28
N ALA A 101 8.37 -11.45 0.08
CA ALA A 101 7.76 -11.98 1.30
C ALA A 101 8.05 -11.14 2.57
N GLY A 102 7.20 -10.14 2.79
CA GLY A 102 7.00 -9.50 4.09
C GLY A 102 5.51 -9.17 4.23
N ARG A 103 4.82 -9.92 5.10
CA ARG A 103 3.45 -9.65 5.59
C ARG A 103 3.26 -8.15 5.80
N SER A 104 2.37 -7.54 5.04
CA SER A 104 1.84 -6.22 5.35
C SER A 104 0.34 -6.34 5.36
N GLY A 105 -0.28 -6.10 6.52
CA GLY A 105 -1.67 -5.67 6.57
C GLY A 105 -1.76 -4.50 5.59
N GLY A 106 -2.43 -4.76 4.47
CA GLY A 106 -2.30 -3.96 3.26
C GLY A 106 -2.73 -2.54 3.55
N ARG A 107 -1.76 -1.66 3.75
CA ARG A 107 -2.01 -0.22 3.63
C ARG A 107 -2.65 -0.06 2.26
N PRO A 108 -3.90 0.42 2.16
CA PRO A 108 -4.55 0.60 0.87
C PRO A 108 -3.60 1.42 0.01
N GLN A 109 -3.19 0.81 -1.10
CA GLN A 109 -2.24 1.36 -2.05
C GLN A 109 -2.58 2.84 -2.26
N ARG A 110 -1.66 3.74 -1.89
CA ARG A 110 -1.92 5.18 -1.83
C ARG A 110 -2.56 5.63 -3.15
N GLY A 111 -3.81 6.07 -3.09
CA GLY A 111 -4.62 6.46 -4.25
C GLY A 111 -5.83 5.58 -4.56
N ASN A 112 -5.94 4.36 -4.01
CA ASN A 112 -7.11 3.51 -4.26
C ASN A 112 -8.40 4.12 -3.68
N ASN A 113 -8.31 4.71 -2.49
CA ASN A 113 -9.46 5.38 -1.85
C ASN A 113 -9.95 6.59 -2.66
N ALA A 114 -9.02 7.34 -3.26
CA ALA A 114 -9.36 8.47 -4.11
C ALA A 114 -10.08 8.01 -5.38
N ARG A 115 -9.61 6.93 -6.03
CA ARG A 115 -10.29 6.35 -7.20
C ARG A 115 -11.70 5.87 -6.89
N MET A 116 -11.88 5.15 -5.77
CA MET A 116 -13.22 4.70 -5.37
C MET A 116 -14.17 5.88 -5.12
N ILE A 117 -13.70 6.96 -4.50
CA ILE A 117 -14.53 8.15 -4.26
C ILE A 117 -14.82 8.91 -5.56
N GLU A 118 -13.84 8.99 -6.46
CA GLU A 118 -14.00 9.58 -7.79
C GLU A 118 -15.06 8.84 -8.62
N GLU A 119 -15.02 7.51 -8.65
CA GLU A 119 -16.04 6.68 -9.32
C GLU A 119 -17.46 6.94 -8.78
N ILE A 120 -17.61 7.04 -7.46
CA ILE A 120 -18.90 7.32 -6.80
C ILE A 120 -19.40 8.72 -7.16
N LEU A 121 -18.53 9.72 -7.14
CA LEU A 121 -18.88 11.10 -7.49
C LEU A 121 -19.20 11.23 -8.99
N GLN A 122 -18.50 10.49 -9.84
CA GLN A 122 -18.76 10.43 -11.28
C GLN A 122 -20.10 9.76 -11.58
N ALA A 123 -20.41 8.62 -10.94
CA ALA A 123 -21.70 7.93 -11.08
C ALA A 123 -22.89 8.77 -10.58
N SER A 124 -22.63 9.67 -9.63
CA SER A 124 -23.64 10.57 -9.06
C SER A 124 -23.72 11.92 -9.76
N ALA A 125 -22.87 12.18 -10.76
CA ALA A 125 -22.86 13.45 -11.50
C ALA A 125 -24.21 13.65 -12.21
N PRO A 126 -24.76 14.88 -12.23
CA PRO A 126 -24.17 16.15 -11.80
C PRO A 126 -24.43 16.53 -10.32
N ARG A 127 -24.93 15.61 -9.48
CA ARG A 127 -25.27 15.92 -8.09
C ARG A 127 -24.01 16.10 -7.24
N SER A 128 -24.05 17.10 -6.35
CA SER A 128 -23.04 17.26 -5.32
C SER A 128 -23.40 16.37 -4.11
N LEU A 129 -22.38 15.74 -3.52
CA LEU A 129 -22.55 14.83 -2.40
C LEU A 129 -21.83 15.33 -1.14
N ARG A 130 -22.45 15.09 0.01
CA ARG A 130 -21.84 15.26 1.33
C ARG A 130 -20.94 14.07 1.65
N PRO A 131 -19.90 14.23 2.50
CA PRO A 131 -19.05 13.11 2.93
C PRO A 131 -19.83 11.92 3.53
N ALA A 132 -20.99 12.17 4.15
CA ALA A 132 -21.85 11.11 4.70
C ALA A 132 -22.52 10.28 3.60
N GLU A 133 -22.96 10.93 2.51
CA GLU A 133 -23.58 10.28 1.36
C GLU A 133 -22.54 9.50 0.55
N ILE A 134 -21.33 10.05 0.40
CA ILE A 134 -20.20 9.33 -0.22
C ILE A 134 -19.91 8.05 0.57
N ARG A 135 -19.97 8.10 1.91
CA ARG A 135 -19.74 6.92 2.75
C ARG A 135 -20.82 5.86 2.56
N THR A 136 -22.10 6.25 2.53
CA THR A 136 -23.21 5.29 2.31
C THR A 136 -23.16 4.69 0.91
N ALA A 137 -22.83 5.49 -0.10
CA ALA A 137 -22.64 5.02 -1.47
C ALA A 137 -21.47 4.02 -1.59
N LEU A 138 -20.31 4.32 -0.99
CA LEU A 138 -19.16 3.40 -0.93
C LEU A 138 -19.50 2.06 -0.28
N GLN A 139 -20.25 2.09 0.82
CA GLN A 139 -20.67 0.87 1.50
C GLN A 139 -21.68 0.07 0.68
N ARG A 140 -22.59 0.75 -0.02
CA ARG A 140 -23.63 0.11 -0.83
C ARG A 140 -23.08 -0.49 -2.13
N GLU A 141 -22.23 0.25 -2.83
CA GLU A 141 -21.77 -0.12 -4.17
C GLU A 141 -20.50 -0.96 -4.17
N LYS A 142 -19.57 -0.65 -3.25
CA LYS A 142 -18.26 -1.32 -3.20
C LYS A 142 -18.11 -2.24 -1.98
N GLY A 143 -19.07 -2.22 -1.05
CA GLY A 143 -18.98 -3.00 0.20
C GLY A 143 -17.89 -2.49 1.17
N VAL A 144 -17.31 -1.30 0.92
CA VAL A 144 -16.18 -0.80 1.71
C VAL A 144 -16.65 0.20 2.75
N ALA A 145 -16.46 -0.13 4.03
CA ALA A 145 -16.60 0.82 5.12
C ALA A 145 -15.34 1.69 5.24
N MET A 146 -15.47 2.98 4.94
CA MET A 146 -14.37 3.94 5.04
C MET A 146 -14.61 4.96 6.14
N ALA A 147 -13.56 5.33 6.88
CA ALA A 147 -13.63 6.37 7.90
C ALA A 147 -13.76 7.76 7.28
N PHE A 148 -14.50 8.67 7.95
CA PHE A 148 -14.69 10.05 7.49
C PHE A 148 -13.39 10.83 7.26
N THR A 149 -12.36 10.60 8.09
CA THR A 149 -11.04 11.22 7.92
C THR A 149 -10.36 10.78 6.63
N SER A 150 -10.51 9.50 6.26
CA SER A 150 -9.98 8.96 5.00
C SER A 150 -10.73 9.52 3.79
N ILE A 151 -12.05 9.66 3.88
CA ILE A 151 -12.88 10.29 2.84
C ILE A 151 -12.43 11.74 2.64
N ARG A 152 -12.31 12.51 3.73
CA ARG A 152 -11.86 13.92 3.67
C ARG A 152 -10.47 14.05 3.06
N HIS A 153 -9.55 13.17 3.42
CA HIS A 153 -8.20 13.19 2.88
C HIS A 153 -8.17 12.85 1.38
N ALA A 154 -8.97 11.86 0.95
CA ALA A 154 -9.09 11.50 -0.46
C ALA A 154 -9.73 12.62 -1.28
N LEU A 155 -10.76 13.30 -0.76
CA LEU A 155 -11.37 14.45 -1.41
C LEU A 155 -10.36 15.60 -1.61
N GLY A 156 -9.56 15.91 -0.59
CA GLY A 156 -8.47 16.90 -0.75
C GLY A 156 -7.41 16.48 -1.79
N GLN A 157 -7.16 15.18 -1.96
CA GLN A 157 -6.28 14.70 -3.03
C GLN A 157 -6.90 14.84 -4.43
N LEU A 158 -8.20 14.60 -4.57
CA LEU A 158 -8.93 14.77 -5.83
C LEU A 158 -9.09 16.25 -6.19
N GLU A 159 -9.29 17.11 -5.20
CA GLU A 159 -9.35 18.57 -5.35
C GLU A 159 -8.01 19.13 -5.86
N ALA A 160 -6.90 18.70 -5.25
CA ALA A 160 -5.56 19.08 -5.71
C ALA A 160 -5.27 18.67 -7.17
N ARG A 161 -6.01 17.68 -7.68
CA ARG A 161 -5.93 17.21 -9.07
C ARG A 161 -6.99 17.83 -9.99
N LYS A 162 -7.88 18.67 -9.45
CA LYS A 162 -9.02 19.28 -10.15
C LYS A 162 -10.02 18.25 -10.72
N SER A 163 -10.07 17.04 -10.15
CA SER A 163 -11.09 16.03 -10.51
C SER A 163 -12.43 16.30 -9.82
N VAL A 164 -12.39 16.94 -8.65
CA VAL A 164 -13.57 17.27 -7.86
C VAL A 164 -13.46 18.69 -7.36
N GLU A 165 -14.61 19.32 -7.17
CA GLU A 165 -14.69 20.69 -6.66
C GLU A 165 -15.58 20.71 -5.42
N GLN A 166 -15.10 21.41 -4.39
CA GLN A 166 -15.92 21.72 -3.24
C GLN A 166 -16.82 22.91 -3.56
N MET A 167 -18.14 22.73 -3.50
CA MET A 167 -19.05 23.86 -3.59
C MET A 167 -18.92 24.72 -2.32
N ALA A 168 -18.60 26.01 -2.52
CA ALA A 168 -18.25 26.96 -1.46
C ALA A 168 -19.32 27.08 -0.36
N ASP A 169 -20.57 26.81 -0.71
CA ASP A 169 -21.72 27.20 0.12
C ASP A 169 -22.18 26.07 1.06
N SER A 170 -21.79 24.82 0.80
CA SER A 170 -22.46 23.67 1.42
C SER A 170 -21.56 22.51 1.84
N LYS A 171 -20.23 22.64 1.71
CA LYS A 171 -19.27 21.55 2.01
C LYS A 171 -19.64 20.25 1.28
N THR A 172 -20.28 20.39 0.12
CA THR A 172 -20.60 19.31 -0.79
C THR A 172 -19.54 19.24 -1.87
N TRP A 173 -19.33 18.03 -2.39
CA TRP A 173 -18.31 17.73 -3.37
C TRP A 173 -19.00 17.33 -4.66
N ARG A 174 -18.66 17.98 -5.77
CA ARG A 174 -19.10 17.59 -7.11
C ARG A 174 -17.93 17.03 -7.89
N TYR A 175 -18.21 16.09 -8.79
CA TYR A 175 -17.26 15.70 -9.80
C TYR A 175 -17.14 16.85 -10.81
N SER A 176 -15.94 17.44 -10.92
CA SER A 176 -15.60 18.35 -11.99
C SER A 176 -14.92 17.50 -13.07
N GLY A 177 -15.73 16.68 -13.75
CA GLY A 177 -15.26 16.02 -14.97
C GLY A 177 -14.64 17.09 -15.85
N SER A 178 -13.53 16.77 -16.52
CA SER A 178 -12.71 17.67 -17.34
C SER A 178 -13.51 18.55 -18.31
N GLU A 179 -14.17 19.58 -17.79
CA GLU A 179 -14.83 20.65 -18.51
C GLU A 179 -13.83 21.81 -18.65
N GLY A 180 -12.60 21.41 -19.03
CA GLY A 180 -11.53 22.26 -19.50
C GLY A 180 -11.34 22.05 -21.00
N ALA A 181 -12.43 22.15 -21.76
CA ALA A 181 -12.45 22.20 -23.22
C ALA A 181 -13.70 22.96 -23.71
N GLN A 182 -13.83 24.22 -23.30
CA GLN A 182 -14.50 25.24 -24.13
C GLN A 182 -13.47 26.33 -24.36
N GLY A 183 -12.87 26.27 -25.55
CA GLY A 183 -12.12 27.35 -26.19
C GLY A 183 -12.71 27.56 -27.57
#